data_AF-A0A941ZZ00-F1
#
_entry.id   AF-A0A941ZZ00-F1
#
_cell.length_a   1.000
_cell.length_b   1.000
_cell.length_c   1.000
_cell.angle_alpha   90.00
_cell.angle_beta   90.00
_cell.angle_gamma   90.00
#
_symmetry.space_group_name_H-M   'P 1'
#
loop_
_entity.id
_entity.type
_entity.pdbx_description
1 polymer ?
#
loop_
_entity_poly.entity_id
_entity_poly.type
_entity_poly.pdbx_seq_one_letter_code
_entity_poly.pdbx_strand_id
1 'polypeptide(L)' 'MSTVRPVALVTAAGRGIGAACARELAVAGYGLALMSPSERAEILAGELDGIGMRGDITSLEDLETLVKMTL' A
#
# COMPACT_ATOMS: atom_id res chain seq x y z
N MET A 1 7.06 -15.57 21.06
CA MET A 1 5.96 -14.63 20.75
C MET A 1 5.76 -14.63 19.25
N SER A 2 4.59 -14.98 18.74
CA SER A 2 4.29 -14.82 17.31
C SER A 2 4.32 -13.33 17.00
N THR A 3 5.36 -12.88 16.30
CA THR A 3 5.55 -11.49 15.91
C THR A 3 4.64 -11.21 14.72
N VAL A 4 3.37 -10.91 15.01
CA VAL A 4 2.42 -10.50 13.97
C VAL A 4 2.97 -9.24 13.31
N ARG A 5 3.28 -9.33 12.02
CA ARG A 5 3.72 -8.20 11.20
C ARG A 5 2.51 -7.29 10.97
N PRO A 6 2.50 -6.04 11.47
CA PRO A 6 1.37 -5.14 11.23
C PRO A 6 1.32 -4.76 9.75
N VAL A 7 0.11 -4.56 9.21
CA VAL A 7 -0.11 -4.16 7.82
C VAL A 7 -0.52 -2.69 7.77
N ALA A 8 0.09 -1.93 6.85
CA ALA A 8 -0.26 -0.54 6.59
C ALA A 8 -0.80 -0.38 5.15
N LEU A 9 -1.96 0.27 5.04
CA LEU A 9 -2.56 0.67 3.78
C LEU A 9 -2.19 2.13 3.50
N VAL A 10 -1.64 2.42 2.32
CA VAL A 10 -1.30 3.79 1.92
C VAL A 10 -1.96 4.10 0.59
N THR A 11 -2.88 5.05 0.60
CA THR A 11 -3.54 5.57 -0.61
C THR A 11 -2.74 6.75 -1.18
N ALA A 12 -2.96 7.05 -2.46
CA ALA A 12 -2.15 8.00 -3.21
C ALA A 12 -0.62 7.74 -3.11
N ALA A 13 -0.22 6.47 -2.97
CA ALA A 13 1.16 6.06 -2.68
C ALA A 13 2.11 6.10 -3.89
N GLY A 14 1.64 6.53 -5.07
CA GLY A 14 2.43 6.45 -6.30
C GLY A 14 3.60 7.43 -6.39
N ARG A 15 3.62 8.52 -5.61
CA ARG A 15 4.75 9.48 -5.57
C ARG A 15 4.69 10.38 -4.33
N GLY A 16 5.72 11.21 -4.16
CA GLY A 16 5.72 12.29 -3.16
C GLY A 16 5.55 11.75 -1.74
N ILE A 17 4.66 12.38 -0.97
CA ILE A 17 4.44 12.07 0.45
C ILE A 17 4.00 10.62 0.65
N GLY A 18 3.01 10.14 -0.13
CA GLY A 18 2.51 8.77 0.01
C GLY A 18 3.61 7.72 -0.24
N ALA A 19 4.44 7.94 -1.26
CA ALA A 19 5.57 7.06 -1.54
C ALA A 19 6.63 7.11 -0.43
N ALA A 20 6.93 8.30 0.12
CA ALA A 20 7.86 8.45 1.22
C ALA A 20 7.36 7.72 2.49
N CYS A 21 6.08 7.89 2.85
CA CYS A 21 5.47 7.19 3.96
C CYS A 21 5.52 5.66 3.80
N ALA A 22 5.25 5.14 2.59
CA ALA A 22 5.35 3.71 2.31
C ALA A 22 6.78 3.19 2.54
N ARG A 23 7.79 3.92 2.07
CA ARG A 23 9.21 3.55 2.28
C ARG A 23 9.58 3.52 3.77
N GLU A 24 9.17 4.53 4.54
CA GLU A 24 9.43 4.56 5.99
C GLU A 24 8.73 3.42 6.74
N LEU A 25 7.48 3.10 6.37
CA LEU A 25 6.73 1.99 6.95
C LEU A 25 7.35 0.62 6.63
N ALA A 26 7.91 0.45 5.42
CA ALA A 26 8.66 -0.75 5.07
C ALA A 26 9.90 -0.92 5.98
N VAL A 27 10.66 0.16 6.20
CA VAL A 27 11.82 0.17 7.10
C VAL A 27 11.40 -0.15 8.53
N ALA A 28 10.24 0.33 8.97
CA ALA A 28 9.66 0.01 10.27
C ALA A 28 9.11 -1.43 10.39
N GLY A 29 9.19 -2.24 9.33
CA GLY A 29 8.82 -3.65 9.34
C GLY A 29 7.35 -3.95 9.02
N TYR A 30 6.58 -2.98 8.53
CA TYR A 30 5.18 -3.20 8.17
C TYR A 30 5.05 -4.01 6.88
N GLY A 31 3.99 -4.81 6.77
CA GLY A 31 3.48 -5.28 5.47
C GLY A 31 2.75 -4.12 4.78
N LEU A 32 2.88 -3.99 3.47
CA LEU A 32 2.35 -2.83 2.74
C LEU A 32 1.30 -3.21 1.72
N ALA A 33 0.22 -2.42 1.68
CA ALA A 33 -0.76 -2.39 0.62
C ALA A 33 -0.90 -0.96 0.08
N LEU A 34 -0.54 -0.76 -1.20
CA LEU A 34 -0.41 0.55 -1.80
C LEU A 34 -1.45 0.76 -2.91
N MET A 35 -2.10 1.92 -2.93
CA MET A 35 -3.04 2.27 -3.99
C MET A 35 -2.71 3.64 -4.58
N SER A 36 -2.80 3.76 -5.91
CA SER A 36 -2.85 5.06 -6.59
C SER A 36 -3.58 4.95 -7.93
N PRO A 37 -4.04 6.07 -8.52
CA PRO A 37 -4.64 6.04 -9.86
C PRO A 37 -3.68 5.63 -10.97
N SER A 38 -2.37 5.59 -10.70
CA SER A 38 -1.34 5.21 -11.67
C SER A 38 -0.65 3.90 -11.28
N GLU A 39 0.06 3.30 -12.23
CA GLU A 39 0.87 2.09 -12.02
C GLU A 39 2.00 2.22 -11.00
N ARG A 40 2.32 3.45 -10.59
CA ARG A 40 3.42 3.72 -9.65
C ARG A 40 3.24 3.04 -8.28
N ALA A 41 2.00 2.82 -7.85
CA ALA A 41 1.73 2.10 -6.59
C ALA A 41 2.12 0.62 -6.69
N GLU A 42 1.86 -0.03 -7.83
CA GLU A 42 2.23 -1.42 -8.08
C GLU A 42 3.76 -1.58 -8.15
N ILE A 43 4.43 -0.66 -8.87
CA ILE A 43 5.89 -0.64 -8.97
C ILE A 43 6.52 -0.46 -7.58
N LEU A 44 6.05 0.54 -6.82
CA LEU A 44 6.57 0.81 -5.47
C LEU A 44 6.31 -0.35 -4.51
N ALA A 45 5.14 -0.99 -4.60
CA ALA A 45 4.84 -2.15 -3.78
C ALA A 45 5.79 -3.31 -4.07
N GLY A 46 6.09 -3.56 -5.36
CA GLY A 46 7.07 -4.56 -5.78
C GLY A 46 8.49 -4.27 -5.25
N GLU A 47 8.90 -3.00 -5.19
CA GLU A 47 10.19 -2.60 -4.59
C GLU A 47 10.25 -2.85 -3.08
N LEU A 48 9.11 -2.83 -2.39
CA LEU A 48 9.02 -2.86 -0.92
C LEU A 48 8.50 -4.19 -0.36
N ASP A 49 8.44 -5.24 -1.18
CA ASP A 49 7.88 -6.54 -0.80
C ASP A 49 6.45 -6.44 -0.24
N GLY A 50 5.63 -5.62 -0.90
CA GLY A 50 4.22 -5.39 -0.59
C GLY A 50 3.31 -5.68 -1.78
N ILE A 51 2.02 -5.40 -1.60
CA ILE A 51 1.00 -5.51 -2.65
C ILE A 51 0.57 -4.12 -3.11
N GLY A 52 0.30 -3.97 -4.40
CA GLY A 52 -0.09 -2.70 -4.98
C GLY A 52 -1.23 -2.88 -5.97
N MET A 53 -2.10 -1.87 -6.07
CA MET A 53 -3.17 -1.84 -7.05
C MET A 53 -3.40 -0.43 -7.61
N ARG A 54 -3.98 -0.39 -8.80
CA ARG A 54 -4.57 0.84 -9.36
C ARG A 54 -5.98 0.99 -8.80
N GLY A 55 -6.34 2.21 -8.40
CA GLY A 55 -7.66 2.50 -7.88
C GLY A 55 -7.86 3.99 -7.59
N ASP A 56 -9.11 4.36 -7.39
CA ASP A 56 -9.57 5.70 -7.04
C ASP A 56 -9.97 5.75 -5.56
N ILE A 57 -9.51 6.77 -4.84
CA ILE A 57 -9.89 7.01 -3.44
C ILE A 57 -11.38 7.34 -3.29
N THR A 58 -12.02 7.83 -4.34
CA THR A 58 -13.45 8.18 -4.35
C THR A 58 -14.35 6.98 -4.70
N SER A 59 -13.77 5.86 -5.13
CA SER A 59 -14.49 4.61 -5.41
C SER A 59 -14.55 3.73 -4.17
N LEU A 60 -15.77 3.46 -3.69
CA LEU A 60 -15.97 2.54 -2.56
C LEU A 60 -15.52 1.11 -2.90
N GLU A 61 -15.74 0.68 -4.15
CA GLU A 61 -15.35 -0.65 -4.63
C GLU A 61 -13.83 -0.84 -4.62
N ASP A 62 -13.07 0.19 -5.00
CA ASP A 62 -11.61 0.15 -4.99
C ASP A 62 -11.08 0.11 -3.54
N LEU A 63 -11.69 0.88 -2.64
CA LEU A 63 -11.36 0.86 -1.22
C LEU A 63 -11.64 -0.50 -0.58
N GLU A 64 -12.79 -1.10 -0.87
CA GLU A 64 -13.11 -2.45 -0.40
C GLU A 64 -12.13 -3.49 -0.93
N THR A 65 -11.75 -3.38 -2.20
CA THR A 65 -10.77 -4.29 -2.82
C THR A 65 -9.42 -4.16 -2.13
N LEU A 66 -8.94 -2.93 -1.89
CA LEU A 66 -7.68 -2.68 -1.18
C LEU A 66 -7.68 -3.31 0.22
N VAL A 67 -8.79 -3.18 0.97
CA VAL A 67 -8.91 -3.79 2.30
C VAL A 67 -8.92 -5.31 2.22
N LYS A 68 -9.70 -5.89 1.30
CA LYS A 68 -9.80 -7.35 1.10
C LYS A 68 -8.46 -7.99 0.74
N MET A 69 -7.58 -7.26 0.05
CA MET A 69 -6.23 -7.74 -0.27
C MET A 69 -5.31 -7.93 0.96
N THR A 70 -5.71 -7.45 2.15
CA THR A 70 -4.91 -7.49 3.38
C THR A 70 -5.48 -8.35 4.51
N LEU A 71 -6.66 -8.93 4.31
CA LEU A 71 -7.34 -9.84 5.25
C LEU A 71 -7.01 -11.30 4.94
#